data_AF-A0A239X2J9-F1
#
_entry.id   AF-A0A239X2J9-F1
#
_cell.length_a   1.000
_cell.length_b   1.000
_cell.length_c   1.000
_cell.angle_alpha   90.00
_cell.angle_beta   90.00
_cell.angle_gamma   90.00
#
_symmetry.space_group_name_H-M   'P 1'
#
loop_
_entity.id
_entity.type
_entity.pdbx_description
1 polymer ?
#
loop_
_entity_poly.entity_id
_entity_poly.type
_entity_poly.pdbx_seq_one_letter_code
_entity_poly.pdbx_strand_id
1 'polypeptide(L)' 'MAYVGDGRNNVANSLLATASILGVNIKIISPESLQPDTEVQELAKKHHTGGTIEITANLDALKGVDAIYTDV' A
#
# COMPACT_ATOMS: atom_id res chain seq x y z
N MET A 1 -3.65 -6.27 -5.31
CA MET A 1 -2.40 -6.78 -4.69
C MET A 1 -2.24 -6.26 -3.27
N ALA A 2 -1.49 -6.94 -2.42
CA ALA A 2 -1.19 -6.50 -1.06
C ALA A 2 0.32 -6.54 -0.78
N TYR A 3 0.82 -5.55 -0.06
CA TYR A 3 2.14 -5.55 0.55
C TYR A 3 2.00 -5.82 2.04
N VAL A 4 2.83 -6.72 2.59
CA VAL A 4 2.84 -7.05 4.02
C VAL A 4 4.26 -6.88 4.55
N GLY A 5 4.45 -6.10 5.62
CA GLY A 5 5.78 -5.89 6.21
C GLY A 5 5.98 -4.44 6.66
N ASP A 6 7.23 -3.95 6.63
CA ASP A 6 7.53 -2.54 6.90
C ASP A 6 7.02 -1.67 5.74
N GLY A 7 5.93 -0.95 5.98
CA GLY A 7 5.28 -0.06 5.03
C GLY A 7 5.98 1.29 4.85
N ARG A 8 7.01 1.61 5.64
CA ARG A 8 7.81 2.84 5.48
C ARG A 8 8.96 2.66 4.50
N ASN A 9 9.29 1.42 4.15
CA ASN A 9 10.43 1.18 3.27
C ASN A 9 10.16 1.72 1.86
N ASN A 10 11.24 1.88 1.11
CA ASN A 10 11.20 2.38 -0.26
C ASN A 10 10.36 1.49 -1.19
N VAL A 11 10.32 0.17 -0.97
CA VAL A 11 9.53 -0.76 -1.78
C VAL A 11 8.03 -0.55 -1.59
N ALA A 12 7.55 -0.48 -0.35
CA ALA A 12 6.15 -0.20 -0.04
C ALA A 12 5.73 1.18 -0.57
N ASN A 13 6.55 2.21 -0.37
CA ASN A 13 6.29 3.55 -0.86
C ASN A 13 6.24 3.61 -2.40
N SER A 14 7.17 2.92 -3.08
CA SER A 14 7.20 2.86 -4.54
C SER A 14 5.98 2.12 -5.08
N LEU A 15 5.63 0.96 -4.47
CA LEU A 15 4.44 0.20 -4.83
C LEU A 15 3.17 1.03 -4.67
N LEU A 16 3.03 1.74 -3.54
CA LEU A 16 1.91 2.62 -3.27
C LEU A 16 1.78 3.73 -4.32
N ALA A 17 2.88 4.44 -4.61
CA ALA A 17 2.88 5.51 -5.62
C ALA A 17 2.59 4.99 -7.03
N THR A 18 3.21 3.88 -7.43
CA THR A 18 2.97 3.26 -8.74
C THR A 18 1.53 2.77 -8.88
N ALA A 19 0.98 2.12 -7.86
CA ALA A 19 -0.41 1.65 -7.88
C ALA A 19 -1.41 2.81 -7.98
N SER A 20 -1.15 3.92 -7.28
CA SER A 20 -1.95 5.14 -7.40
C SER A 20 -2.02 5.68 -8.83
N ILE A 21 -0.87 5.75 -9.50
CA ILE A 21 -0.75 6.31 -10.85
C ILE A 21 -1.36 5.38 -11.91
N LEU A 22 -1.18 4.07 -11.74
CA LEU A 22 -1.66 3.05 -12.69
C LEU A 22 -3.13 2.65 -12.47
N GLY A 23 -3.75 3.11 -11.39
CA GLY A 23 -5.15 2.78 -11.08
C GLY A 23 -5.33 1.36 -10.53
N VAL A 24 -4.32 0.78 -9.88
CA VAL A 24 -4.31 -0.60 -9.40
C VAL A 24 -4.80 -0.68 -7.96
N ASN A 25 -5.60 -1.71 -7.65
CA ASN A 25 -5.99 -2.01 -6.27
C ASN A 25 -4.76 -2.44 -5.44
N ILE A 26 -4.40 -1.62 -4.46
CA ILE A 26 -3.29 -1.86 -3.55
C ILE A 26 -3.73 -1.81 -2.09
N LYS A 27 -3.21 -2.75 -1.31
CA LYS A 27 -3.37 -2.79 0.14
C LYS A 27 -2.00 -2.80 0.81
N ILE A 28 -1.70 -1.85 1.66
CA ILE A 28 -0.51 -1.86 2.52
C ILE A 28 -0.93 -2.35 3.89
N ILE A 29 -0.48 -3.56 4.24
CA ILE A 29 -0.80 -4.20 5.52
C ILE A 29 0.45 -4.15 6.39
N SER A 30 0.48 -3.19 7.30
CA SER A 30 1.64 -2.88 8.13
C SER A 30 1.17 -2.46 9.54
N PRO A 31 1.90 -2.83 10.61
CA PRO A 31 1.66 -2.27 11.94
C PRO A 31 1.56 -0.74 11.88
N GLU A 32 0.70 -0.12 12.71
CA GLU A 32 0.46 1.34 12.66
C GLU A 32 1.75 2.16 12.73
N SER A 33 2.73 1.73 13.52
CA SER A 33 4.04 2.38 13.67
C SER A 33 4.96 2.25 12.45
N LEU A 34 4.64 1.35 11.52
CA LEU A 34 5.40 1.02 10.32
C LEU A 34 4.60 1.31 9.03
N GLN A 35 3.50 2.06 9.10
CA GLN A 35 2.76 2.45 7.91
C GLN A 35 3.50 3.52 7.11
N PRO A 36 3.22 3.66 5.80
CA PRO A 36 3.80 4.71 4.97
C PRO A 36 3.60 6.09 5.61
N ASP A 37 4.60 6.96 5.52
CA ASP A 37 4.51 8.32 6.04
C ASP A 37 3.34 9.08 5.38
N THR A 38 2.73 9.99 6.14
CA THR A 38 1.55 10.74 5.69
C THR A 38 1.79 11.45 4.36
N GLU A 39 2.98 11.99 4.13
CA GLU A 39 3.34 12.65 2.87
C GLU A 39 3.24 11.69 1.66
N VAL A 40 3.66 10.44 1.83
CA VAL A 40 3.56 9.40 0.79
C VAL A 40 2.09 9.03 0.56
N GLN A 41 1.30 8.91 1.63
CA GLN A 41 -0.13 8.64 1.52
C GLN A 41 -0.88 9.78 0.80
N GLU A 42 -0.54 11.03 1.10
CA GLU A 42 -1.12 12.20 0.45
C GLU A 42 -0.72 12.29 -1.02
N LEU A 43 0.55 12.01 -1.35
CA LEU A 43 1.03 11.94 -2.72
C LEU A 43 0.29 10.85 -3.50
N ALA A 44 0.13 9.67 -2.89
CA ALA A 44 -0.60 8.54 -3.46
C ALA A 44 -2.07 8.87 -3.71
N LYS A 45 -2.74 9.59 -2.79
CA LYS A 45 -4.12 10.07 -2.98
C LYS A 45 -4.21 11.13 -4.08
N LYS A 46 -3.25 12.07 -4.13
CA LYS A 46 -3.22 13.14 -5.13
C LYS A 46 -3.11 12.63 -6.56
N HIS A 47 -2.31 11.58 -6.77
CA HIS A 47 -2.08 10.98 -8.08
C HIS A 47 -2.96 9.76 -8.35
N HIS A 48 -4.00 9.53 -7.54
CA HIS A 48 -4.88 8.40 -7.69
C HIS A 48 -5.76 8.53 -8.93
N THR A 49 -5.53 7.66 -9.93
CA THR A 49 -6.25 7.66 -11.21
C THR A 49 -7.32 6.57 -11.32
N GLY A 50 -7.55 5.81 -10.24
CA GLY A 50 -8.52 4.72 -10.17
C GLY A 50 -8.06 3.58 -9.25
N GLY A 51 -8.87 2.52 -9.14
CA GLY A 51 -8.59 1.42 -8.21
C GLY A 51 -8.87 1.80 -6.76
N THR A 52 -8.26 1.06 -5.83
CA THR A 52 -8.47 1.24 -4.39
C THR A 52 -7.13 1.25 -3.66
N ILE A 53 -6.99 2.15 -2.71
CA ILE A 53 -5.83 2.23 -1.82
C ILE A 53 -6.34 1.98 -0.40
N GLU A 54 -5.87 0.90 0.21
CA GLU A 54 -6.16 0.55 1.60
C GLU A 54 -4.84 0.50 2.37
N ILE A 55 -4.75 1.20 3.51
CA ILE A 55 -3.60 1.12 4.42
C ILE A 55 -4.16 0.71 5.78
N THR A 56 -3.69 -0.40 6.33
CA THR A 56 -4.29 -0.99 7.53
C THR A 56 -3.30 -1.86 8.28
N ALA A 57 -3.51 -2.05 9.58
CA ALA A 57 -2.82 -3.07 10.36
C ALA A 57 -3.59 -4.41 10.40
N ASN A 58 -4.79 -4.47 9.80
CA ASN A 58 -5.65 -5.64 9.85
C ASN A 58 -5.30 -6.65 8.74
N LEU A 59 -4.87 -7.85 9.14
CA LEU A 59 -4.57 -8.96 8.24
C LEU A 59 -5.79 -9.48 7.44
N ASP A 60 -7.02 -9.25 7.91
CA ASP A 60 -8.23 -9.60 7.16
C ASP A 60 -8.30 -8.92 5.78
N ALA A 61 -7.59 -7.81 5.60
CA ALA A 61 -7.50 -7.10 4.33
C ALA A 61 -6.83 -7.95 3.22
N LEU A 62 -6.14 -9.04 3.55
CA LEU A 62 -5.60 -10.00 2.58
C LEU A 62 -6.66 -10.77 1.78
N LYS A 63 -7.92 -10.79 2.25
CA LYS A 63 -9.00 -11.50 1.56
C LYS A 63 -9.23 -10.94 0.16
N GLY A 64 -9.27 -11.83 -0.84
CA GLY A 64 -9.55 -11.48 -2.23
C GLY A 64 -8.40 -10.78 -2.97
N VAL A 65 -7.19 -10.81 -2.41
CA VAL A 65 -6.01 -10.24 -3.05
C VAL A 65 -5.38 -11.24 -4.03
N ASP A 66 -5.10 -10.79 -5.26
CA ASP A 66 -4.52 -11.64 -6.31
C ASP A 66 -3.04 -12.01 -6.09
N ALA A 67 -2.29 -11.15 -5.39
CA ALA A 67 -0.87 -11.31 -5.14
C ALA A 67 -0.45 -10.64 -3.82
N ILE A 68 0.38 -11.34 -3.05
CA ILE A 68 0.99 -10.86 -1.81
C ILE A 68 2.47 -10.60 -2.07
N TYR A 69 2.93 -9.41 -1.69
CA TYR A 69 4.32 -8.96 -1.79
C TYR A 69 4.86 -8.64 -0.39
N THR A 70 6.14 -8.89 -0.17
CA THR A 70 6.85 -8.56 1.07
C THR A 70 8.31 -8.26 0.75
N ASP A 71 9.00 -7.60 1.66
CA ASP A 71 10.43 -7.29 1.56
C ASP A 71 11.11 -7.47 2.93
N VAL A 72 12.42 -7.78 2.92
CA VAL A 72 13.22 -8.17 4.11
C VAL A 72 13.65 -6.99 4.99
#